data_AF-A0A932CYZ8-F1
#
_entry.id   AF-A0A932CYZ8-F1
#
_cell.length_a   1.000
_cell.length_b   1.000
_cell.length_c   1.000
_cell.angle_alpha   90.00
_cell.angle_beta   90.00
_cell.angle_gamma   90.00
#
_symmetry.space_group_name_H-M   'P 1'
#
loop_
_entity.id
_entity.type
_entity.pdbx_description
1 polymer ?
#
loop_
_entity_poly.entity_id
_entity_poly.type
_entity_poly.pdbx_seq_one_letter_code
_entity_poly.pdbx_strand_id
1 'polypeptide(L)'
;MSSKKVAGVVVLVAAVLACAVSLTKRGRGSGDERRASRAAQARRAPVLFFTDITSGPSRGGRDDLGAFVSIYGDGFGERRGRSTVTIGGTRVARYVVWGEDNAVARGQDLIVIQPGPRAVSGEIVVTVDGRASNPLPFTIRSGRIHFVAPDAPNARDSNPGTWELPARTLHGRSRDLQPGDIVYVKGGRFEEADPRCPGWDAVLCIFPEDHPSGTPGAPVAYVGYPGDPPVLGGPGPMRRAIILGDTMAHYVIAGMEFTHRGGLLEVHGEGHRIVGNYFHDGIHSNGGVIGVGGDTAHHALFGNHLRDNGEAGDKMNGSGLYVQGFGVNLDIDFGWNQIEDQRGARAIQAYGHRDGDRIEDLRIHDNLISGSELNNIVLGGSDGATPVLGTVHVFNNVIVGSGDSGLRINDPEGAVIVENNVLYDNGSPGLSGARAQLHVERAGTGRVTLRNNILYAGSDQSYFLIGTEAGPSAISASHDLVFGAGGCPEWDVACVNADPLFADADALDFRLRAGSPAIDAGVATEIHHDYVGNARPRGAAYDIGAIER
;
A
#
# COMPACT_ATOMS: atom_id res chain seq x y z
N MET A 1 46.67 35.79 -43.26
CA MET A 1 46.52 35.47 -41.82
C MET A 1 45.29 34.62 -41.65
N SER A 2 45.42 33.52 -40.92
CA SER A 2 44.61 32.30 -40.99
C SER A 2 43.43 32.30 -40.00
N SER A 3 42.36 31.62 -40.44
CA SER A 3 41.28 30.88 -39.75
C SER A 3 41.23 30.71 -38.21
N LYS A 4 39.99 30.43 -37.75
CA LYS A 4 39.49 29.85 -36.45
C LYS A 4 39.06 30.92 -35.42
N LYS A 5 37.90 30.88 -34.76
CA LYS A 5 36.83 29.86 -34.57
C LYS A 5 35.57 30.60 -34.08
N VAL A 6 34.43 30.33 -34.70
CA VAL A 6 33.09 30.48 -34.13
C VAL A 6 32.77 29.15 -33.45
N ALA A 7 32.70 29.12 -32.12
CA ALA A 7 32.22 27.99 -31.33
C ALA A 7 32.02 28.43 -29.87
N GLY A 8 30.86 29.01 -29.60
CA GLY A 8 30.40 29.31 -28.25
C GLY A 8 28.89 29.50 -28.33
N VAL A 9 28.15 28.90 -27.41
CA VAL A 9 26.68 28.93 -27.31
C VAL A 9 25.92 27.92 -28.21
N VAL A 10 26.15 26.61 -28.03
CA VAL A 10 25.15 25.55 -28.37
C VAL A 10 25.12 24.39 -27.35
N VAL A 11 26.06 24.28 -26.39
CA VAL A 11 26.18 23.04 -25.57
C VAL A 11 25.25 22.98 -24.33
N LEU A 12 24.50 24.03 -23.98
CA LEU A 12 23.71 24.03 -22.72
C LEU A 12 22.22 23.64 -22.87
N VAL A 13 21.76 23.18 -24.04
CA VAL A 13 20.35 22.77 -24.24
C VAL A 13 20.18 21.27 -24.52
N ALA A 14 21.28 20.55 -24.79
CA ALA A 14 21.23 19.12 -25.09
C ALA A 14 21.25 18.19 -23.85
N ALA A 15 21.73 18.67 -22.69
CA ALA A 15 21.80 17.86 -21.47
C ALA A 15 20.47 17.78 -20.70
N VAL A 16 19.62 18.82 -20.81
CA VAL A 16 18.31 18.86 -20.13
C VAL A 16 17.25 18.06 -20.90
N LEU A 17 17.43 17.85 -22.21
CA LEU A 17 16.51 17.04 -23.02
C LEU A 17 16.77 15.52 -22.92
N ALA A 18 17.91 15.08 -22.38
CA ALA A 18 18.23 13.65 -22.27
C ALA A 18 17.54 12.96 -21.08
N CYS A 19 17.29 13.68 -19.98
CA CYS A 19 16.53 13.14 -18.83
C CYS A 19 15.01 13.10 -19.06
N ALA A 20 14.46 13.98 -19.91
CA ALA A 20 13.01 14.01 -20.17
C ALA A 20 12.54 12.99 -21.23
N VAL A 21 13.47 12.35 -21.96
CA VAL A 21 13.14 11.46 -23.09
C VAL A 21 13.14 9.97 -22.70
N SER A 22 13.62 9.57 -21.51
CA SER A 22 13.54 8.15 -21.08
C SER A 22 12.14 7.72 -20.63
N LEU A 23 11.26 8.66 -20.24
CA LEU A 23 9.90 8.38 -19.78
C LEU A 23 8.90 8.03 -20.90
N THR A 24 9.24 8.21 -22.18
CA THR A 24 8.29 8.04 -23.31
C THR A 24 8.56 6.82 -24.20
N LYS A 25 9.50 5.93 -23.84
CA LYS A 25 9.75 4.65 -24.55
C LYS A 25 9.40 3.41 -23.73
N ARG A 26 8.32 3.44 -22.94
CA ARG A 26 7.69 2.21 -22.44
C ARG A 26 6.80 1.62 -23.54
N GLY A 27 7.37 0.77 -24.38
CA GLY A 27 6.58 0.04 -25.37
C GLY A 27 7.39 -0.85 -26.30
N ARG A 28 7.21 -2.17 -26.13
CA ARG A 28 7.47 -3.26 -27.09
C ARG A 28 8.80 -4.04 -27.03
N GLY A 29 9.64 -3.89 -26.01
CA GLY A 29 10.85 -4.73 -25.85
C GLY A 29 10.81 -5.80 -24.74
N SER A 30 9.92 -5.67 -23.75
CA SER A 30 10.05 -6.36 -22.44
C SER A 30 9.25 -7.66 -22.27
N GLY A 31 8.50 -8.09 -23.29
CA GLY A 31 7.57 -9.22 -23.18
C GLY A 31 8.24 -10.60 -23.06
N ASP A 32 9.30 -10.83 -23.85
CA ASP A 32 9.93 -12.16 -23.95
C ASP A 32 10.92 -12.46 -22.82
N GLU A 33 11.64 -11.47 -22.32
CA GLU A 33 12.57 -11.65 -21.18
C GLU A 33 11.84 -11.70 -19.83
N ARG A 34 10.74 -10.94 -19.65
CA ARG A 34 9.82 -11.15 -18.51
C ARG A 34 9.21 -12.55 -18.54
N ARG A 35 8.80 -13.05 -19.72
CA ARG A 35 8.30 -14.43 -19.87
C ARG A 35 9.36 -15.49 -19.54
N ALA A 36 10.62 -15.27 -19.92
CA ALA A 36 11.70 -16.23 -19.65
C ALA A 36 12.10 -16.28 -18.16
N SER A 37 12.13 -15.14 -17.44
CA SER A 37 12.40 -15.15 -15.99
C SER A 37 11.18 -15.61 -15.17
N ARG A 38 9.96 -15.44 -15.69
CA ARG A 38 8.70 -15.97 -15.13
C ARG A 38 8.50 -17.48 -15.38
N ALA A 39 9.03 -18.04 -16.46
CA ALA A 39 9.07 -19.49 -16.66
C ALA A 39 9.92 -20.22 -15.60
N ALA A 40 10.88 -19.54 -14.95
CA ALA A 40 11.60 -20.06 -13.79
C ALA A 40 10.79 -19.93 -12.48
N GLN A 41 9.89 -18.93 -12.40
CA GLN A 41 8.93 -18.70 -11.30
C GLN A 41 7.82 -19.76 -11.26
N ALA A 42 7.53 -20.41 -12.39
CA ALA A 42 6.61 -21.55 -12.54
C ALA A 42 7.00 -22.84 -11.76
N ARG A 43 7.98 -22.78 -10.84
CA ARG A 43 8.40 -23.90 -9.98
C ARG A 43 8.15 -23.69 -8.50
N ARG A 44 7.74 -22.50 -8.06
CA ARG A 44 7.48 -22.19 -6.64
C ARG A 44 6.02 -22.50 -6.30
N ALA A 45 5.76 -22.83 -5.04
CA ALA A 45 4.39 -22.88 -4.54
C ALA A 45 3.76 -21.46 -4.58
N PRO A 46 2.45 -21.33 -4.87
CA PRO A 46 1.77 -20.04 -4.75
C PRO A 46 1.90 -19.51 -3.31
N VAL A 47 1.92 -18.20 -3.13
CA VAL A 47 1.94 -17.58 -1.80
C VAL A 47 0.75 -16.65 -1.65
N LEU A 48 0.05 -16.76 -0.52
CA LEU A 48 -1.06 -15.89 -0.16
C LEU A 48 -0.55 -14.82 0.79
N PHE A 49 -0.86 -13.56 0.48
CA PHE A 49 -0.50 -12.43 1.33
C PHE A 49 -1.65 -12.10 2.29
N PHE A 50 -2.85 -11.89 1.77
CA PHE A 50 -4.02 -11.51 2.56
C PHE A 50 -5.34 -11.76 1.78
N THR A 51 -6.47 -11.57 2.47
CA THR A 51 -7.81 -11.49 1.86
C THR A 51 -8.46 -10.14 2.14
N ASP A 52 -9.50 -9.77 1.38
CA ASP A 52 -10.33 -8.60 1.69
C ASP A 52 -11.08 -8.79 3.02
N ILE A 53 -11.90 -9.85 3.09
CA ILE A 53 -12.63 -10.29 4.28
C ILE A 53 -12.00 -11.55 4.86
N THR A 54 -11.94 -11.63 6.19
CA THR A 54 -11.43 -12.80 6.94
C THR A 54 -12.56 -13.71 7.45
N SER A 55 -13.81 -13.30 7.25
CA SER A 55 -14.99 -14.07 7.60
C SER A 55 -16.19 -13.70 6.73
N GLY A 56 -17.08 -14.66 6.49
CA GLY A 56 -18.24 -14.44 5.64
C GLY A 56 -19.23 -15.60 5.64
N PRO A 57 -20.46 -15.38 5.15
CA PRO A 57 -21.44 -16.43 4.97
C PRO A 57 -21.09 -17.33 3.79
N SER A 58 -21.35 -18.63 3.94
CA SER A 58 -21.24 -19.64 2.88
C SER A 58 -22.53 -19.82 2.07
N ARG A 59 -23.58 -19.08 2.44
CA ARG A 59 -24.94 -19.08 1.86
C ARG A 59 -25.46 -17.66 1.68
N GLY A 60 -26.54 -17.51 0.93
CA GLY A 60 -27.10 -16.21 0.54
C GLY A 60 -26.35 -15.58 -0.63
N GLY A 61 -26.68 -14.32 -0.91
CA GLY A 61 -26.12 -13.60 -2.05
C GLY A 61 -26.62 -14.13 -3.40
N ARG A 62 -25.77 -14.05 -4.43
CA ARG A 62 -26.10 -14.55 -5.77
C ARG A 62 -25.99 -16.08 -5.79
N ASP A 63 -27.07 -16.75 -6.20
CA ASP A 63 -27.18 -18.22 -6.34
C ASP A 63 -27.00 -19.03 -5.04
N ASP A 64 -27.21 -18.44 -3.87
CA ASP A 64 -26.99 -19.06 -2.54
C ASP A 64 -25.55 -19.58 -2.30
N LEU A 65 -24.55 -18.97 -2.95
CA LEU A 65 -23.15 -19.39 -2.83
C LEU A 65 -22.34 -18.63 -1.78
N GLY A 66 -22.96 -17.70 -1.07
CA GLY A 66 -22.31 -16.92 -0.02
C GLY A 66 -21.43 -15.80 -0.54
N ALA A 67 -20.51 -15.36 0.31
CA ALA A 67 -19.66 -14.20 0.09
C ALA A 67 -18.74 -14.39 -1.12
N PHE A 68 -18.46 -13.30 -1.84
CA PHE A 68 -17.29 -13.18 -2.68
C PHE A 68 -16.08 -12.86 -1.78
N VAL A 69 -15.04 -13.69 -1.85
CA VAL A 69 -13.80 -13.51 -1.08
C VAL A 69 -12.67 -13.30 -2.06
N SER A 70 -11.96 -12.18 -1.93
CA SER A 70 -10.78 -11.85 -2.72
C SER A 70 -9.52 -12.35 -2.00
N ILE A 71 -8.66 -13.05 -2.73
CA ILE A 71 -7.41 -13.63 -2.24
C ILE A 71 -6.27 -13.03 -3.06
N TYR A 72 -5.35 -12.37 -2.36
CA TYR A 72 -4.21 -11.67 -2.95
C TYR A 72 -2.92 -12.46 -2.69
N GLY A 73 -2.03 -12.51 -3.67
CA GLY A 73 -0.83 -13.33 -3.59
C GLY A 73 0.10 -13.21 -4.78
N ASP A 74 0.96 -14.20 -4.94
CA ASP A 74 1.84 -14.40 -6.10
C ASP A 74 1.86 -15.89 -6.50
N GLY A 75 2.04 -16.16 -7.78
CA GLY A 75 2.17 -17.51 -8.34
C GLY A 75 0.85 -18.24 -8.60
N PHE A 76 -0.25 -17.54 -8.83
CA PHE A 76 -1.55 -18.12 -9.20
C PHE A 76 -1.63 -18.48 -10.69
N GLY A 77 -0.88 -17.75 -11.52
CA GLY A 77 -0.79 -17.93 -12.97
C GLY A 77 -1.98 -17.36 -13.77
N GLU A 78 -1.73 -16.99 -15.03
CA GLU A 78 -2.70 -16.35 -15.95
C GLU A 78 -4.08 -17.06 -16.02
N ARG A 79 -4.11 -18.38 -15.86
CA ARG A 79 -5.34 -19.19 -16.00
C ARG A 79 -5.40 -20.26 -14.94
N ARG A 80 -6.59 -20.47 -14.38
CA ARG A 80 -6.85 -21.50 -13.36
C ARG A 80 -6.43 -22.91 -13.78
N GLY A 81 -6.75 -23.35 -14.99
CA GLY A 81 -6.53 -24.74 -15.40
C GLY A 81 -7.13 -25.75 -14.41
N ARG A 82 -6.26 -26.58 -13.82
CA ARG A 82 -6.64 -27.60 -12.80
C ARG A 82 -6.45 -27.12 -11.36
N SER A 83 -5.97 -25.90 -11.16
CA SER A 83 -5.73 -25.31 -9.85
C SER A 83 -7.02 -25.18 -9.05
N THR A 84 -6.91 -25.27 -7.73
CA THR A 84 -8.06 -25.30 -6.82
C THR A 84 -7.87 -24.38 -5.63
N VAL A 85 -8.98 -23.92 -5.07
CA VAL A 85 -9.04 -23.28 -3.75
C VAL A 85 -9.91 -24.11 -2.81
N THR A 86 -9.46 -24.27 -1.57
CA THR A 86 -10.22 -24.90 -0.49
C THR A 86 -10.33 -23.98 0.72
N ILE A 87 -11.43 -24.09 1.47
CA ILE A 87 -11.64 -23.48 2.79
C ILE A 87 -11.94 -24.59 3.78
N GLY A 88 -11.14 -24.71 4.84
CA GLY A 88 -11.29 -25.80 5.82
C GLY A 88 -11.22 -27.19 5.16
N GLY A 89 -10.38 -27.33 4.13
CA GLY A 89 -10.26 -28.53 3.30
C GLY A 89 -11.40 -28.79 2.31
N THR A 90 -12.47 -27.97 2.33
CA THR A 90 -13.57 -28.08 1.37
C THR A 90 -13.33 -27.22 0.14
N ARG A 91 -13.43 -27.79 -1.05
CA ARG A 91 -13.31 -27.03 -2.30
C ARG A 91 -14.44 -26.01 -2.45
N VAL A 92 -14.08 -24.78 -2.81
CA VAL A 92 -15.02 -23.68 -3.04
C VAL A 92 -15.99 -24.00 -4.19
N ALA A 93 -17.21 -23.46 -4.10
CA ALA A 93 -18.25 -23.73 -5.09
C ALA A 93 -18.06 -22.98 -6.42
N ARG A 94 -17.46 -21.78 -6.38
CA ARG A 94 -17.27 -20.96 -7.59
C ARG A 94 -15.94 -20.21 -7.57
N TYR A 95 -15.35 -20.10 -8.76
CA TYR A 95 -14.25 -19.19 -9.09
C TYR A 95 -14.84 -18.09 -9.96
N VAL A 96 -14.73 -16.85 -9.51
CA VAL A 96 -15.29 -15.66 -10.16
C VAL A 96 -14.20 -14.93 -10.93
N VAL A 97 -13.03 -14.78 -10.30
CA VAL A 97 -11.83 -14.21 -10.91
C VAL A 97 -10.67 -15.16 -10.65
N TRP A 98 -9.78 -15.29 -11.63
CA TRP A 98 -8.48 -15.94 -11.50
C TRP A 98 -7.52 -15.26 -12.48
N GLY A 99 -6.39 -14.77 -11.98
CA GLY A 99 -5.38 -14.21 -12.86
C GLY A 99 -4.05 -14.03 -12.15
N GLU A 100 -3.07 -13.68 -12.98
CA GLU A 100 -1.81 -13.10 -12.55
C GLU A 100 -1.77 -11.61 -12.90
N ASP A 101 -1.00 -10.83 -12.14
CA ASP A 101 -0.86 -9.37 -12.32
C ASP A 101 -2.21 -8.63 -12.46
N ASN A 102 -3.29 -9.17 -11.86
CA ASN A 102 -4.66 -8.68 -12.01
C ASN A 102 -5.22 -8.05 -10.74
N ALA A 103 -4.45 -8.02 -9.65
CA ALA A 103 -4.72 -7.13 -8.52
C ALA A 103 -4.37 -5.68 -8.87
N VAL A 104 -4.92 -4.73 -8.12
CA VAL A 104 -4.69 -3.30 -8.38
C VAL A 104 -3.26 -2.86 -8.07
N ALA A 105 -2.61 -3.47 -7.07
CA ALA A 105 -1.31 -3.04 -6.58
C ALA A 105 -0.19 -4.04 -6.89
N ARG A 106 0.99 -3.50 -7.21
CA ARG A 106 2.30 -4.17 -7.26
C ARG A 106 2.40 -5.37 -8.21
N GLY A 107 1.51 -5.49 -9.21
CA GLY A 107 1.46 -6.69 -10.05
C GLY A 107 1.19 -7.96 -9.25
N GLN A 108 0.40 -7.87 -8.18
CA GLN A 108 -0.02 -9.05 -7.43
C GLN A 108 -1.06 -9.86 -8.21
N ASP A 109 -1.16 -11.13 -7.86
CA ASP A 109 -2.17 -12.03 -8.37
C ASP A 109 -3.44 -11.94 -7.52
N LEU A 110 -4.60 -12.05 -8.17
CA LEU A 110 -5.91 -11.99 -7.55
C LEU A 110 -6.80 -13.16 -7.99
N ILE A 111 -7.33 -13.86 -6.99
CA ILE A 111 -8.41 -14.84 -7.13
C ILE A 111 -9.64 -14.32 -6.38
N VAL A 112 -10.83 -14.48 -6.97
CA VAL A 112 -12.09 -14.25 -6.25
C VAL A 112 -12.92 -15.53 -6.27
N ILE A 113 -13.37 -15.99 -5.09
CA ILE A 113 -14.14 -17.22 -4.93
C ILE A 113 -15.49 -16.97 -4.24
N GLN A 114 -16.39 -17.94 -4.34
CA GLN A 114 -17.52 -18.06 -3.42
C GLN A 114 -17.43 -19.42 -2.68
N PRO A 115 -17.50 -19.44 -1.33
CA PRO A 115 -17.36 -20.66 -0.54
C PRO A 115 -18.38 -21.74 -0.91
N GLY A 116 -19.65 -21.35 -1.01
CA GLY A 116 -20.78 -22.24 -1.20
C GLY A 116 -21.18 -23.07 0.03
N PRO A 117 -22.36 -23.70 0.00
CA PRO A 117 -23.08 -24.17 1.18
C PRO A 117 -22.44 -25.33 1.95
N ARG A 118 -21.37 -25.93 1.40
CA ARG A 118 -20.62 -27.03 2.04
C ARG A 118 -19.33 -26.56 2.72
N ALA A 119 -18.93 -25.30 2.50
CA ALA A 119 -17.74 -24.75 3.11
C ALA A 119 -17.85 -24.74 4.64
N VAL A 120 -16.74 -25.00 5.31
CA VAL A 120 -16.58 -24.98 6.76
C VAL A 120 -15.40 -24.08 7.11
N SER A 121 -15.41 -23.49 8.32
CA SER A 121 -14.32 -22.64 8.79
C SER A 121 -12.98 -23.38 8.80
N GLY A 122 -11.90 -22.63 8.58
CA GLY A 122 -10.53 -23.13 8.57
C GLY A 122 -9.69 -22.39 7.54
N GLU A 123 -8.58 -23.00 7.14
CA GLU A 123 -7.62 -22.35 6.25
C GLU A 123 -8.11 -22.29 4.80
N ILE A 124 -7.91 -21.13 4.18
CA ILE A 124 -7.86 -20.94 2.73
C ILE A 124 -6.52 -21.46 2.25
N VAL A 125 -6.55 -22.37 1.28
CA VAL A 125 -5.36 -22.88 0.59
C VAL A 125 -5.60 -22.84 -0.91
N VAL A 126 -4.67 -22.23 -1.63
CA VAL A 126 -4.63 -22.24 -3.11
C VAL A 126 -3.63 -23.32 -3.53
N THR A 127 -4.03 -24.20 -4.45
CA THR A 127 -3.16 -25.23 -5.02
C THR A 127 -2.99 -25.00 -6.50
N VAL A 128 -1.77 -24.71 -6.94
CA VAL A 128 -1.39 -24.50 -8.35
C VAL A 128 -0.38 -25.57 -8.74
N ASP A 129 -0.64 -26.26 -9.84
CA ASP A 129 0.21 -27.35 -10.35
C ASP A 129 0.62 -28.39 -9.28
N GLY A 130 -0.30 -28.70 -8.37
CA GLY A 130 -0.11 -29.67 -7.29
C GLY A 130 0.67 -29.15 -6.07
N ARG A 131 1.03 -27.87 -6.04
CA ARG A 131 1.71 -27.22 -4.90
C ARG A 131 0.72 -26.36 -4.13
N ALA A 132 0.58 -26.65 -2.84
CA ALA A 132 -0.25 -25.87 -1.93
C ALA A 132 0.48 -24.59 -1.49
N SER A 133 -0.27 -23.51 -1.33
CA SER A 133 0.20 -22.27 -0.73
C SER A 133 0.40 -22.38 0.78
N ASN A 134 0.98 -21.35 1.39
CA ASN A 134 0.73 -21.06 2.80
C ASN A 134 -0.78 -20.87 3.05
N PRO A 135 -1.26 -21.20 4.26
CA PRO A 135 -2.66 -21.03 4.60
C PRO A 135 -2.98 -19.59 5.03
N LEU A 136 -4.23 -19.15 4.80
CA LEU A 136 -4.81 -17.96 5.43
C LEU A 136 -6.10 -18.33 6.19
N PRO A 137 -6.29 -17.88 7.44
CA PRO A 137 -7.47 -18.25 8.21
C PRO A 137 -8.74 -17.63 7.64
N PHE A 138 -9.83 -18.40 7.60
CA PHE A 138 -11.15 -17.89 7.21
C PHE A 138 -12.28 -18.51 8.05
N THR A 139 -13.16 -17.65 8.54
CA THR A 139 -14.31 -18.08 9.35
C THR A 139 -15.60 -18.05 8.54
N ILE A 140 -16.24 -19.22 8.39
CA ILE A 140 -17.63 -19.31 7.92
C ILE A 140 -18.56 -18.93 9.07
N ARG A 141 -19.40 -17.92 8.85
CA ARG A 141 -20.32 -17.36 9.86
C ARG A 141 -21.61 -16.84 9.24
N SER A 142 -22.65 -16.61 10.03
CA SER A 142 -23.88 -15.97 9.55
C SER A 142 -23.68 -14.49 9.22
N GLY A 143 -24.56 -13.93 8.39
CA GLY A 143 -24.57 -12.52 7.99
C GLY A 143 -25.34 -12.39 6.67
N ARG A 144 -26.00 -11.25 6.46
CA ARG A 144 -26.75 -10.99 5.23
C ARG A 144 -25.80 -10.45 4.17
N ILE A 145 -26.10 -10.82 2.92
CA ILE A 145 -25.42 -10.26 1.75
C ILE A 145 -26.38 -9.29 1.07
N HIS A 146 -25.94 -8.05 0.92
CA HIS A 146 -26.65 -6.98 0.26
C HIS A 146 -25.97 -6.59 -1.05
N PHE A 147 -26.74 -6.05 -2.00
CA PHE A 147 -26.26 -5.51 -3.26
C PHE A 147 -26.71 -4.07 -3.46
N VAL A 148 -25.78 -3.23 -3.88
CA VAL A 148 -26.01 -1.86 -4.36
C VAL A 148 -25.69 -1.81 -5.84
N ALA A 149 -26.57 -1.22 -6.65
CA ALA A 149 -26.40 -1.12 -8.09
C ALA A 149 -27.00 0.20 -8.60
N PRO A 150 -26.23 1.30 -8.67
CA PRO A 150 -26.78 2.64 -8.90
C PRO A 150 -27.46 2.77 -10.26
N ASP A 151 -26.93 2.08 -11.27
CA ASP A 151 -27.40 2.15 -12.66
C ASP A 151 -28.44 1.07 -13.01
N ALA A 152 -28.78 0.17 -12.09
CA ALA A 152 -29.76 -0.87 -12.38
C ALA A 152 -31.19 -0.27 -12.42
N PRO A 153 -32.00 -0.50 -13.49
CA PRO A 153 -33.30 0.13 -13.65
C PRO A 153 -34.30 -0.14 -12.51
N ASN A 154 -34.17 -1.29 -11.85
CA ASN A 154 -34.99 -1.73 -10.72
C ASN A 154 -34.40 -1.36 -9.34
N ALA A 155 -33.20 -0.76 -9.26
CA ALA A 155 -32.59 -0.39 -8.00
C ALA A 155 -33.32 0.76 -7.31
N ARG A 156 -33.66 0.58 -6.04
CA ARG A 156 -34.36 1.56 -5.18
C ARG A 156 -33.89 1.35 -3.74
N ASP A 157 -33.75 2.41 -2.95
CA ASP A 157 -33.27 2.27 -1.57
C ASP A 157 -34.30 1.62 -0.63
N SER A 158 -35.57 1.60 -1.03
CA SER A 158 -36.62 0.82 -0.37
C SER A 158 -36.54 -0.69 -0.66
N ASN A 159 -35.69 -1.14 -1.59
CA ASN A 159 -35.53 -2.55 -1.89
C ASN A 159 -34.83 -3.30 -0.74
N PRO A 160 -35.02 -4.63 -0.62
CA PRO A 160 -34.35 -5.47 0.37
C PRO A 160 -32.81 -5.54 0.22
N GLY A 161 -32.26 -5.06 -0.90
CA GLY A 161 -30.84 -5.15 -1.23
C GLY A 161 -30.44 -6.56 -1.69
N THR A 162 -31.35 -7.35 -2.25
CA THR A 162 -31.01 -8.67 -2.82
C THR A 162 -30.40 -8.52 -4.22
N TRP A 163 -29.91 -9.61 -4.80
CA TRP A 163 -29.38 -9.62 -6.16
C TRP A 163 -30.41 -9.14 -7.19
N GLU A 164 -31.68 -9.56 -7.04
CA GLU A 164 -32.79 -9.21 -7.92
C GLU A 164 -33.41 -7.85 -7.61
N LEU A 165 -33.32 -7.38 -6.36
CA LEU A 165 -33.86 -6.10 -5.91
C LEU A 165 -32.76 -5.35 -5.12
N PRO A 166 -31.76 -4.79 -5.82
CA PRO A 166 -30.64 -4.09 -5.18
C PRO A 166 -31.07 -2.70 -4.66
N ALA A 167 -30.33 -2.20 -3.67
CA ALA A 167 -30.41 -0.79 -3.29
C ALA A 167 -29.77 0.09 -4.39
N ARG A 168 -30.14 1.37 -4.44
CA ARG A 168 -29.61 2.30 -5.46
C ARG A 168 -28.36 3.01 -4.96
N THR A 169 -28.44 3.60 -3.79
CA THR A 169 -27.37 4.40 -3.21
C THR A 169 -26.52 3.55 -2.26
N LEU A 170 -25.27 3.98 -2.06
CA LEU A 170 -24.34 3.33 -1.13
C LEU A 170 -24.87 3.39 0.31
N HIS A 171 -25.58 4.47 0.64
CA HIS A 171 -26.04 4.79 1.99
C HIS A 171 -27.49 4.35 2.25
N GLY A 172 -28.27 3.98 1.22
CA GLY A 172 -29.70 3.70 1.32
C GLY A 172 -30.07 2.61 2.33
N ARG A 173 -29.15 1.67 2.58
CA ARG A 173 -29.33 0.53 3.49
C ARG A 173 -28.39 0.53 4.68
N SER A 174 -27.52 1.53 4.81
CA SER A 174 -26.39 1.52 5.75
C SER A 174 -26.81 1.36 7.20
N ARG A 175 -27.97 1.92 7.59
CA ARG A 175 -28.54 1.87 8.95
C ARG A 175 -29.24 0.57 9.29
N ASP A 176 -29.60 -0.24 8.30
CA ASP A 176 -30.28 -1.52 8.49
C ASP A 176 -29.30 -2.68 8.71
N LEU A 177 -28.01 -2.44 8.49
CA LEU A 177 -26.96 -3.45 8.59
C LEU A 177 -26.81 -3.95 10.03
N GLN A 178 -26.22 -5.13 10.17
CA GLN A 178 -25.86 -5.76 11.44
C GLN A 178 -24.42 -6.27 11.37
N PRO A 179 -23.75 -6.53 12.52
CA PRO A 179 -22.44 -7.15 12.53
C PRO A 179 -22.40 -8.43 11.67
N GLY A 180 -21.44 -8.52 10.76
CA GLY A 180 -21.32 -9.62 9.80
C GLY A 180 -22.04 -9.39 8.45
N ASP A 181 -22.85 -8.35 8.29
CA ASP A 181 -23.45 -8.06 6.99
C ASP A 181 -22.38 -7.58 5.99
N ILE A 182 -22.56 -7.98 4.72
CA ILE A 182 -21.67 -7.62 3.62
C ILE A 182 -22.49 -6.94 2.52
N VAL A 183 -22.04 -5.77 2.07
CA VAL A 183 -22.61 -5.02 0.95
C VAL A 183 -21.67 -5.13 -0.24
N TYR A 184 -22.13 -5.77 -1.32
CA TYR A 184 -21.43 -5.75 -2.60
C TYR A 184 -21.94 -4.61 -3.47
N VAL A 185 -21.04 -3.72 -3.87
CA VAL A 185 -21.35 -2.51 -4.61
C VAL A 185 -20.95 -2.70 -6.06
N LYS A 186 -21.92 -2.71 -6.98
CA LYS A 186 -21.69 -2.90 -8.40
C LYS A 186 -21.20 -1.62 -9.08
N GLY A 187 -20.71 -1.78 -10.31
CA GLY A 187 -20.22 -0.68 -11.13
C GLY A 187 -21.25 0.43 -11.31
N GLY A 188 -20.72 1.63 -11.47
CA GLY A 188 -21.45 2.88 -11.54
C GLY A 188 -20.75 3.97 -10.73
N ARG A 189 -21.21 5.22 -10.92
CA ARG A 189 -20.62 6.40 -10.28
C ARG A 189 -21.44 6.84 -9.07
N PHE A 190 -20.75 7.10 -7.97
CA PHE A 190 -21.33 7.64 -6.75
C PHE A 190 -20.79 9.05 -6.50
N GLU A 191 -21.56 10.05 -6.96
CA GLU A 191 -21.18 11.47 -6.98
C GLU A 191 -22.15 12.37 -6.19
N GLU A 192 -23.09 11.75 -5.47
CA GLU A 192 -24.03 12.44 -4.59
C GLU A 192 -23.69 12.16 -3.12
N ALA A 193 -23.72 13.22 -2.30
CA ALA A 193 -23.49 13.10 -0.86
C ALA A 193 -24.70 12.45 -0.17
N ASP A 194 -24.46 11.69 0.89
CA ASP A 194 -25.50 11.20 1.78
C ASP A 194 -26.24 12.40 2.40
N PRO A 195 -27.53 12.61 2.06
CA PRO A 195 -28.28 13.78 2.52
C PRO A 195 -28.49 13.79 4.03
N ARG A 196 -28.18 12.69 4.73
CA ARG A 196 -28.36 12.51 6.17
C ARG A 196 -27.14 12.94 6.98
N CYS A 197 -26.01 13.25 6.35
CA CYS A 197 -24.84 13.81 7.03
C CYS A 197 -24.43 15.18 6.47
N PRO A 198 -25.31 16.21 6.58
CA PRO A 198 -25.01 17.54 6.10
C PRO A 198 -23.74 18.09 6.79
N GLY A 199 -22.87 18.72 6.00
CA GLY A 199 -21.64 19.34 6.50
C GLY A 199 -20.40 18.45 6.44
N TRP A 200 -20.52 17.13 6.25
CA TRP A 200 -19.37 16.26 5.95
C TRP A 200 -19.11 16.12 4.44
N ASP A 201 -20.15 16.27 3.63
CA ASP A 201 -20.17 16.19 2.17
C ASP A 201 -19.54 14.88 1.66
N ALA A 202 -19.97 13.74 2.23
CA ALA A 202 -19.49 12.40 1.91
C ALA A 202 -20.56 11.54 1.19
N VAL A 203 -20.17 10.62 0.32
CA VAL A 203 -21.09 9.64 -0.32
C VAL A 203 -21.71 8.70 0.72
N LEU A 204 -20.89 8.25 1.69
CA LEU A 204 -21.29 7.40 2.80
C LEU A 204 -20.66 7.89 4.10
N CYS A 205 -21.52 8.12 5.08
CA CYS A 205 -21.14 8.46 6.45
C CYS A 205 -21.46 7.27 7.35
N ILE A 206 -20.47 6.78 8.09
CA ILE A 206 -20.65 5.70 9.07
C ILE A 206 -20.30 6.26 10.44
N PHE A 207 -21.33 6.44 11.27
CA PHE A 207 -21.24 7.07 12.59
C PHE A 207 -22.07 6.29 13.63
N PRO A 208 -21.68 6.32 14.91
CA PRO A 208 -22.22 5.43 15.95
C PRO A 208 -23.69 5.70 16.28
N GLU A 209 -24.23 6.88 15.95
CA GLU A 209 -25.64 7.21 16.18
C GLU A 209 -26.59 6.43 15.28
N ASP A 210 -26.11 6.03 14.09
CA ASP A 210 -26.94 5.54 13.00
C ASP A 210 -26.51 4.16 12.46
N HIS A 211 -25.29 3.70 12.79
CA HIS A 211 -24.68 2.54 12.15
C HIS A 211 -24.14 1.55 13.18
N PRO A 212 -24.19 0.23 12.89
CA PRO A 212 -23.63 -0.78 13.78
C PRO A 212 -22.09 -0.74 13.77
N SER A 213 -21.44 -1.07 14.89
CA SER A 213 -20.04 -1.52 14.82
C SER A 213 -20.00 -3.02 14.50
N GLY A 214 -19.02 -3.45 13.72
CA GLY A 214 -18.71 -4.86 13.58
C GLY A 214 -18.02 -5.43 14.82
N THR A 215 -17.55 -6.66 14.71
CA THR A 215 -16.64 -7.29 15.67
C THR A 215 -15.48 -7.95 14.90
N PRO A 216 -14.37 -8.35 15.54
CA PRO A 216 -13.27 -9.03 14.84
C PRO A 216 -13.73 -10.29 14.09
N GLY A 217 -14.71 -11.03 14.64
CA GLY A 217 -15.27 -12.24 14.03
C GLY A 217 -16.48 -12.01 13.10
N ALA A 218 -17.07 -10.81 13.11
CA ALA A 218 -18.23 -10.45 12.30
C ALA A 218 -18.15 -8.95 11.91
N PRO A 219 -17.18 -8.58 11.06
CA PRO A 219 -17.06 -7.21 10.57
C PRO A 219 -18.25 -6.86 9.66
N VAL A 220 -18.55 -5.56 9.56
CA VAL A 220 -19.46 -5.03 8.53
C VAL A 220 -18.62 -4.69 7.31
N ALA A 221 -19.01 -5.12 6.12
CA ALA A 221 -18.18 -4.96 4.94
C ALA A 221 -18.90 -4.22 3.80
N TYR A 222 -18.18 -3.33 3.14
CA TYR A 222 -18.52 -2.76 1.84
C TYR A 222 -17.42 -3.17 0.86
N VAL A 223 -17.79 -3.93 -0.16
CA VAL A 223 -16.85 -4.54 -1.11
C VAL A 223 -17.31 -4.25 -2.53
N GLY A 224 -16.42 -3.77 -3.40
CA GLY A 224 -16.72 -3.62 -4.82
C GLY A 224 -17.04 -4.96 -5.47
N TYR A 225 -17.98 -4.98 -6.41
CA TYR A 225 -18.39 -6.21 -7.06
C TYR A 225 -17.25 -6.72 -7.95
N PRO A 226 -16.86 -8.01 -7.84
CA PRO A 226 -15.74 -8.55 -8.60
C PRO A 226 -15.91 -8.38 -10.11
N GLY A 227 -14.93 -7.75 -10.76
CA GLY A 227 -14.92 -7.47 -12.19
C GLY A 227 -15.82 -6.31 -12.65
N ASP A 228 -16.49 -5.63 -11.71
CA ASP A 228 -17.38 -4.48 -11.96
C ASP A 228 -17.33 -3.53 -10.74
N PRO A 229 -16.16 -2.96 -10.39
CA PRO A 229 -16.01 -2.14 -9.19
C PRO A 229 -16.71 -0.78 -9.32
N PRO A 230 -17.20 -0.21 -8.21
CA PRO A 230 -17.82 1.11 -8.20
C PRO A 230 -16.75 2.21 -8.26
N VAL A 231 -17.13 3.39 -8.76
CA VAL A 231 -16.32 4.60 -8.74
C VAL A 231 -16.96 5.61 -7.79
N LEU A 232 -16.23 6.00 -6.74
CA LEU A 232 -16.68 6.95 -5.73
C LEU A 232 -15.93 8.28 -5.90
N GLY A 233 -16.69 9.38 -5.90
CA GLY A 233 -16.16 10.72 -6.12
C GLY A 233 -16.34 11.21 -7.56
N GLY A 234 -16.32 12.53 -7.70
CA GLY A 234 -16.54 13.24 -8.96
C GLY A 234 -16.35 14.75 -8.79
N PRO A 235 -16.62 15.56 -9.83
CA PRO A 235 -16.41 17.01 -9.82
C PRO A 235 -17.43 17.79 -8.96
N GLY A 236 -18.34 17.08 -8.29
CA GLY A 236 -19.38 17.66 -7.45
C GLY A 236 -18.85 18.32 -6.17
N PRO A 237 -19.75 18.92 -5.35
CA PRO A 237 -19.38 19.68 -4.15
C PRO A 237 -18.84 18.81 -2.99
N MET A 238 -18.96 17.48 -3.12
CA MET A 238 -18.49 16.52 -2.13
C MET A 238 -17.00 16.65 -1.82
N ARG A 239 -16.67 16.37 -0.57
CA ARG A 239 -15.31 16.43 -0.03
C ARG A 239 -14.75 15.05 0.25
N ARG A 240 -15.60 14.02 0.32
CA ARG A 240 -15.23 12.66 0.70
C ARG A 240 -16.08 11.61 0.00
N ALA A 241 -15.54 10.42 -0.12
CA ALA A 241 -16.29 9.26 -0.55
C ALA A 241 -16.88 8.60 0.69
N ILE A 242 -16.02 8.16 1.60
CA ILE A 242 -16.43 7.46 2.81
C ILE A 242 -15.75 8.10 4.02
N ILE A 243 -16.51 8.28 5.08
CA ILE A 243 -15.98 8.60 6.41
C ILE A 243 -16.44 7.54 7.40
N LEU A 244 -15.47 6.92 8.06
CA LEU A 244 -15.68 6.13 9.26
C LEU A 244 -15.44 7.05 10.46
N GLY A 245 -16.49 7.29 11.24
CA GLY A 245 -16.46 8.19 12.37
C GLY A 245 -15.73 7.60 13.58
N ASP A 246 -15.44 8.48 14.54
CA ASP A 246 -14.85 8.11 15.81
C ASP A 246 -15.67 7.00 16.48
N THR A 247 -15.00 6.09 17.19
CA THR A 247 -15.61 4.95 17.92
C THR A 247 -16.29 3.86 17.07
N MET A 248 -16.35 4.03 15.74
CA MET A 248 -16.74 2.93 14.85
C MET A 248 -15.71 1.82 14.90
N ALA A 249 -16.14 0.56 14.76
CA ALA A 249 -15.23 -0.58 14.83
C ALA A 249 -15.51 -1.65 13.77
N HIS A 250 -14.43 -2.28 13.30
CA HIS A 250 -14.44 -3.50 12.48
C HIS A 250 -15.26 -3.40 11.18
N TYR A 251 -14.93 -2.39 10.39
CA TYR A 251 -15.40 -2.23 9.01
C TYR A 251 -14.37 -2.73 7.99
N VAL A 252 -14.85 -3.30 6.89
CA VAL A 252 -14.05 -3.62 5.71
C VAL A 252 -14.49 -2.72 4.56
N ILE A 253 -13.56 -1.97 3.96
CA ILE A 253 -13.76 -1.20 2.72
C ILE A 253 -12.80 -1.77 1.67
N ALA A 254 -13.32 -2.41 0.63
CA ALA A 254 -12.46 -3.15 -0.29
C ALA A 254 -12.88 -3.10 -1.76
N GLY A 255 -11.90 -3.18 -2.67
CA GLY A 255 -12.13 -3.36 -4.11
C GLY A 255 -12.88 -2.22 -4.79
N MET A 256 -12.75 -0.98 -4.32
CA MET A 256 -13.43 0.19 -4.89
C MET A 256 -12.46 1.17 -5.55
N GLU A 257 -12.95 1.94 -6.50
CA GLU A 257 -12.23 3.08 -7.09
C GLU A 257 -12.68 4.39 -6.43
N PHE A 258 -11.72 5.25 -6.13
CA PHE A 258 -11.86 6.54 -5.47
C PHE A 258 -11.16 7.62 -6.29
N THR A 259 -11.85 8.71 -6.60
CA THR A 259 -11.26 9.73 -7.49
C THR A 259 -11.77 11.16 -7.28
N HIS A 260 -10.97 12.14 -7.74
CA HIS A 260 -11.27 13.57 -7.72
C HIS A 260 -11.50 14.12 -6.29
N ARG A 261 -12.08 15.33 -6.18
CA ARG A 261 -12.29 16.03 -4.90
C ARG A 261 -13.16 15.27 -3.90
N GLY A 262 -14.02 14.38 -4.40
CA GLY A 262 -14.88 13.52 -3.59
C GLY A 262 -14.32 12.13 -3.31
N GLY A 263 -13.10 11.81 -3.75
CA GLY A 263 -12.53 10.45 -3.71
C GLY A 263 -11.72 10.12 -2.46
N LEU A 264 -12.10 10.66 -1.29
CA LEU A 264 -11.32 10.48 -0.06
C LEU A 264 -11.95 9.45 0.87
N LEU A 265 -11.09 8.71 1.57
CA LEU A 265 -11.47 7.79 2.65
C LEU A 265 -10.86 8.25 3.97
N GLU A 266 -11.70 8.68 4.91
CA GLU A 266 -11.28 8.96 6.29
C GLU A 266 -11.58 7.73 7.16
N VAL A 267 -10.57 7.30 7.92
CA VAL A 267 -10.55 6.08 8.71
C VAL A 267 -10.24 6.46 10.15
N HIS A 268 -11.29 6.65 10.94
CA HIS A 268 -11.18 6.81 12.40
C HIS A 268 -11.72 5.54 13.08
N GLY A 269 -11.56 5.41 14.40
CA GLY A 269 -12.06 4.25 15.14
C GLY A 269 -11.11 3.06 15.12
N GLU A 270 -11.62 1.83 15.21
CA GLU A 270 -10.80 0.65 15.52
C GLU A 270 -11.02 -0.54 14.56
N GLY A 271 -9.95 -1.28 14.28
CA GLY A 271 -10.06 -2.62 13.72
C GLY A 271 -10.49 -2.67 12.25
N HIS A 272 -10.31 -1.59 11.50
CA HIS A 272 -10.73 -1.45 10.11
C HIS A 272 -9.79 -2.17 9.14
N ARG A 273 -10.35 -2.68 8.03
CA ARG A 273 -9.60 -3.23 6.90
C ARG A 273 -9.88 -2.43 5.63
N ILE A 274 -8.85 -1.86 5.04
CA ILE A 274 -8.92 -1.10 3.79
C ILE A 274 -8.11 -1.87 2.74
N VAL A 275 -8.78 -2.61 1.85
CA VAL A 275 -8.11 -3.66 1.06
C VAL A 275 -8.35 -3.54 -0.44
N GLY A 276 -7.28 -3.51 -1.24
CA GLY A 276 -7.40 -3.63 -2.70
C GLY A 276 -8.15 -2.49 -3.37
N ASN A 277 -8.15 -1.30 -2.78
CA ASN A 277 -8.81 -0.12 -3.35
C ASN A 277 -7.88 0.66 -4.28
N TYR A 278 -8.46 1.41 -5.19
CA TYR A 278 -7.75 2.26 -6.15
C TYR A 278 -8.07 3.72 -5.91
N PHE A 279 -7.08 4.52 -5.52
CA PHE A 279 -7.22 5.96 -5.30
C PHE A 279 -6.43 6.71 -6.36
N HIS A 280 -7.10 7.53 -7.17
CA HIS A 280 -6.40 8.31 -8.19
C HIS A 280 -7.00 9.67 -8.46
N ASP A 281 -6.15 10.63 -8.83
CA ASP A 281 -6.56 12.01 -9.13
C ASP A 281 -7.33 12.66 -7.96
N GLY A 282 -7.15 12.18 -6.73
CA GLY A 282 -7.79 12.72 -5.54
C GLY A 282 -7.25 14.11 -5.23
N ILE A 283 -8.12 15.11 -5.10
CA ILE A 283 -7.72 16.49 -4.79
C ILE A 283 -8.26 16.86 -3.41
N HIS A 284 -7.37 17.22 -2.49
CA HIS A 284 -7.80 17.67 -1.17
C HIS A 284 -6.87 18.74 -0.60
N SER A 285 -7.40 19.56 0.30
CA SER A 285 -6.72 20.74 0.81
C SER A 285 -6.01 20.54 2.15
N ASN A 286 -6.25 19.45 2.88
CA ASN A 286 -5.57 19.06 4.13
C ASN A 286 -5.77 17.56 4.31
N GLY A 287 -4.73 16.72 4.36
CA GLY A 287 -4.91 15.27 4.59
C GLY A 287 -4.06 14.32 3.74
N GLY A 288 -4.55 13.09 3.65
CA GLY A 288 -4.20 12.14 2.59
C GLY A 288 -5.47 11.63 1.91
N VAL A 289 -5.36 10.98 0.75
CA VAL A 289 -6.53 10.32 0.14
C VAL A 289 -7.03 9.14 0.97
N ILE A 290 -6.13 8.54 1.75
CA ILE A 290 -6.47 7.76 2.93
C ILE A 290 -6.00 8.57 4.15
N GLY A 291 -6.96 9.12 4.89
CA GLY A 291 -6.72 9.83 6.14
C GLY A 291 -6.98 8.91 7.33
N VAL A 292 -5.97 8.68 8.17
CA VAL A 292 -6.14 8.02 9.48
C VAL A 292 -6.07 9.11 10.54
N GLY A 293 -7.15 9.29 11.30
CA GLY A 293 -7.31 10.42 12.21
C GLY A 293 -8.20 10.07 13.41
N GLY A 294 -8.16 10.95 14.43
CA GLY A 294 -8.79 10.65 15.71
C GLY A 294 -7.97 9.66 16.54
N ASP A 295 -8.62 9.06 17.55
CA ASP A 295 -8.08 7.92 18.27
C ASP A 295 -8.35 6.65 17.45
N THR A 296 -7.28 5.97 17.05
CA THR A 296 -7.38 4.79 16.18
C THR A 296 -6.54 3.62 16.67
N ALA A 297 -7.00 2.41 16.36
CA ALA A 297 -6.22 1.21 16.62
C ALA A 297 -6.46 0.06 15.62
N HIS A 298 -5.47 -0.82 15.46
CA HIS A 298 -5.61 -2.14 14.82
C HIS A 298 -6.10 -2.09 13.37
N HIS A 299 -5.58 -1.15 12.57
CA HIS A 299 -5.99 -1.00 11.18
C HIS A 299 -5.09 -1.80 10.24
N ALA A 300 -5.70 -2.43 9.24
CA ALA A 300 -5.01 -3.16 8.18
C ALA A 300 -5.32 -2.53 6.82
N LEU A 301 -4.31 -1.91 6.20
CA LEU A 301 -4.42 -1.21 4.93
C LEU A 301 -3.56 -1.94 3.89
N PHE A 302 -4.19 -2.87 3.16
CA PHE A 302 -3.47 -3.84 2.33
C PHE A 302 -3.77 -3.75 0.84
N GLY A 303 -2.74 -3.82 0.01
CA GLY A 303 -2.93 -4.01 -1.43
C GLY A 303 -3.61 -2.84 -2.15
N ASN A 304 -3.65 -1.65 -1.55
CA ASN A 304 -4.24 -0.47 -2.17
C ASN A 304 -3.27 0.13 -3.20
N HIS A 305 -3.81 0.73 -4.25
CA HIS A 305 -3.03 1.48 -5.24
C HIS A 305 -3.43 2.95 -5.18
N LEU A 306 -2.47 3.81 -4.86
CA LEU A 306 -2.65 5.26 -4.77
C LEU A 306 -1.77 5.92 -5.84
N ARG A 307 -2.37 6.69 -6.75
CA ARG A 307 -1.59 7.40 -7.77
C ARG A 307 -2.09 8.80 -8.05
N ASP A 308 -1.24 9.70 -8.53
CA ASP A 308 -1.69 10.98 -9.08
C ASP A 308 -2.49 11.87 -8.10
N ASN A 309 -2.40 11.62 -6.79
CA ASN A 309 -3.18 12.33 -5.80
C ASN A 309 -2.47 13.59 -5.30
N GLY A 310 -3.26 14.56 -4.86
CA GLY A 310 -2.84 15.92 -4.49
C GLY A 310 -3.01 16.92 -5.62
N GLU A 311 -2.98 18.20 -5.28
CA GLU A 311 -3.03 19.30 -6.25
C GLU A 311 -1.60 19.67 -6.67
N ALA A 312 -1.32 19.67 -7.97
CA ALA A 312 0.01 19.99 -8.47
C ALA A 312 0.45 21.38 -8.02
N GLY A 313 1.62 21.46 -7.38
CA GLY A 313 2.14 22.71 -6.83
C GLY A 313 1.59 23.10 -5.45
N ASP A 314 0.60 22.39 -4.89
CA ASP A 314 0.30 22.43 -3.46
C ASP A 314 1.23 21.45 -2.73
N LYS A 315 2.39 21.98 -2.33
CA LYS A 315 3.51 21.18 -1.83
C LYS A 315 3.48 20.93 -0.33
N MET A 316 2.41 21.34 0.35
CA MET A 316 2.25 21.12 1.79
C MET A 316 1.04 20.22 2.10
N ASN A 317 0.13 20.04 1.13
CA ASN A 317 -1.06 19.23 1.27
C ASN A 317 -1.07 18.14 0.19
N GLY A 318 -1.62 16.96 0.50
CA GLY A 318 -1.74 15.89 -0.50
C GLY A 318 -0.79 14.73 -0.24
N SER A 319 -1.10 13.91 0.76
CA SER A 319 -0.40 12.62 0.92
C SER A 319 -1.20 11.48 0.30
N GLY A 320 -0.53 10.38 -0.07
CA GLY A 320 -1.22 9.13 -0.32
C GLY A 320 -1.92 8.64 0.95
N LEU A 321 -1.12 8.21 1.92
CA LEU A 321 -1.55 7.93 3.30
C LEU A 321 -1.14 9.08 4.21
N TYR A 322 -2.06 9.54 5.06
CA TYR A 322 -1.72 10.42 6.17
C TYR A 322 -2.24 9.84 7.50
N VAL A 323 -1.32 9.43 8.39
CA VAL A 323 -1.60 9.26 9.83
C VAL A 323 -1.49 10.64 10.48
N GLN A 324 -2.63 11.28 10.67
CA GLN A 324 -2.78 12.72 10.90
C GLN A 324 -2.41 13.17 12.31
N GLY A 325 -2.15 12.25 13.22
CA GLY A 325 -1.73 12.59 14.56
C GLY A 325 -2.81 13.16 15.47
N PHE A 326 -3.98 13.64 15.01
CA PHE A 326 -5.08 14.21 15.83
C PHE A 326 -5.71 13.25 16.88
N GLY A 327 -4.91 12.70 17.79
CA GLY A 327 -5.26 11.62 18.71
C GLY A 327 -4.15 10.58 18.86
N VAL A 328 -4.50 9.44 19.46
CA VAL A 328 -3.60 8.30 19.66
C VAL A 328 -3.87 7.24 18.60
N ASN A 329 -2.88 6.97 17.75
CA ASN A 329 -2.96 6.02 16.64
C ASN A 329 -2.03 4.83 16.94
N LEU A 330 -2.60 3.63 17.11
CA LEU A 330 -1.91 2.43 17.56
C LEU A 330 -2.05 1.29 16.55
N ASP A 331 -1.01 0.50 16.31
CA ASP A 331 -1.09 -0.72 15.51
C ASP A 331 -1.73 -0.48 14.12
N ILE A 332 -1.04 0.32 13.31
CA ILE A 332 -1.45 0.63 11.94
C ILE A 332 -0.55 -0.15 11.00
N ASP A 333 -1.15 -1.08 10.25
CA ASP A 333 -0.46 -2.01 9.37
C ASP A 333 -0.68 -1.63 7.90
N PHE A 334 0.35 -1.07 7.27
CA PHE A 334 0.32 -0.58 5.91
C PHE A 334 1.21 -1.45 5.01
N GLY A 335 0.58 -2.50 4.48
CA GLY A 335 1.25 -3.62 3.81
C GLY A 335 0.88 -3.80 2.34
N TRP A 336 1.82 -4.22 1.50
CA TRP A 336 1.54 -4.63 0.12
C TRP A 336 0.90 -3.58 -0.81
N ASN A 337 0.99 -2.29 -0.50
CA ASN A 337 0.40 -1.22 -1.30
C ASN A 337 1.32 -0.77 -2.44
N GLN A 338 0.74 -0.13 -3.45
CA GLN A 338 1.47 0.62 -4.47
C GLN A 338 1.11 2.10 -4.34
N ILE A 339 2.11 2.96 -4.17
CA ILE A 339 1.93 4.41 -4.19
C ILE A 339 2.84 4.97 -5.26
N GLU A 340 2.28 5.68 -6.24
CA GLU A 340 3.07 6.22 -7.34
C GLU A 340 2.69 7.64 -7.74
N ASP A 341 3.66 8.40 -8.25
CA ASP A 341 3.47 9.71 -8.89
C ASP A 341 2.52 10.63 -8.11
N GLN A 342 2.70 10.75 -6.79
CA GLN A 342 1.89 11.67 -5.99
C GLN A 342 2.20 13.10 -6.43
N ARG A 343 1.15 13.83 -6.82
CA ARG A 343 1.21 15.25 -7.20
C ARG A 343 1.25 16.17 -5.99
N GLY A 344 0.70 15.70 -4.87
CA GLY A 344 0.88 16.32 -3.57
C GLY A 344 2.25 16.02 -3.00
N ALA A 345 2.46 16.47 -1.77
CA ALA A 345 3.77 16.47 -1.14
C ALA A 345 4.41 15.07 -1.00
N ARG A 346 3.67 14.05 -0.53
CA ARG A 346 4.28 12.81 0.01
C ARG A 346 3.49 11.56 -0.35
N ALA A 347 4.16 10.40 -0.39
CA ALA A 347 3.44 9.12 -0.47
C ALA A 347 2.83 8.74 0.88
N ILE A 348 3.63 8.83 1.95
CA ILE A 348 3.21 8.53 3.32
C ILE A 348 3.68 9.64 4.25
N GLN A 349 2.76 10.12 5.08
CA GLN A 349 3.07 11.03 6.17
C GLN A 349 2.49 10.48 7.48
N ALA A 350 3.30 10.49 8.53
CA ALA A 350 2.87 10.29 9.92
C ALA A 350 3.35 11.51 10.71
N TYR A 351 2.44 12.35 11.20
CA TYR A 351 2.78 13.69 11.70
C TYR A 351 1.78 14.16 12.75
N GLY A 352 2.24 14.90 13.75
CA GLY A 352 1.43 15.41 14.86
C GLY A 352 0.88 16.83 14.63
N HIS A 353 -0.23 17.17 15.28
CA HIS A 353 -0.83 18.49 15.18
C HIS A 353 -1.16 19.13 16.54
N ARG A 354 -1.22 18.36 17.62
CA ARG A 354 -1.64 18.80 18.96
C ARG A 354 -0.81 18.12 20.05
N ASP A 355 -0.80 18.74 21.22
CA ASP A 355 -0.20 18.13 22.40
C ASP A 355 -0.97 16.86 22.81
N GLY A 356 -0.23 15.77 23.07
CA GLY A 356 -0.80 14.48 23.45
C GLY A 356 -1.00 13.51 22.29
N ASP A 357 -0.80 13.96 21.06
CA ASP A 357 -0.79 13.13 19.86
C ASP A 357 0.27 12.02 19.97
N ARG A 358 -0.07 10.81 19.50
CA ARG A 358 0.86 9.66 19.52
C ARG A 358 0.62 8.74 18.33
N ILE A 359 1.70 8.24 17.75
CA ILE A 359 1.70 7.23 16.68
C ILE A 359 2.64 6.10 17.11
N GLU A 360 2.09 4.93 17.43
CA GLU A 360 2.84 3.78 17.96
C GLU A 360 2.48 2.51 17.19
N ASP A 361 3.47 1.63 17.00
CA ASP A 361 3.30 0.36 16.29
C ASP A 361 2.79 0.57 14.85
N LEU A 362 3.39 1.54 14.17
CA LEU A 362 3.17 1.76 12.74
C LEU A 362 4.09 0.82 11.96
N ARG A 363 3.49 -0.05 11.13
CA ARG A 363 4.20 -1.00 10.28
C ARG A 363 3.98 -0.62 8.82
N ILE A 364 5.06 -0.26 8.13
CA ILE A 364 5.06 0.08 6.71
C ILE A 364 5.88 -0.99 6.01
N HIS A 365 5.22 -1.87 5.27
CA HIS A 365 5.93 -3.02 4.73
C HIS A 365 5.47 -3.53 3.37
N ASP A 366 6.39 -4.19 2.68
CA ASP A 366 6.15 -4.78 1.37
C ASP A 366 5.52 -3.77 0.38
N ASN A 367 5.75 -2.46 0.51
CA ASN A 367 5.13 -1.48 -0.39
C ASN A 367 6.02 -1.21 -1.61
N LEU A 368 5.40 -0.92 -2.76
CA LEU A 368 6.06 -0.22 -3.87
C LEU A 368 5.72 1.26 -3.75
N ILE A 369 6.72 2.11 -3.51
CA ILE A 369 6.54 3.54 -3.37
C ILE A 369 7.45 4.22 -4.38
N SER A 370 6.88 4.86 -5.40
CA SER A 370 7.64 5.41 -6.52
C SER A 370 7.13 6.78 -6.97
N GLY A 371 7.88 7.83 -6.68
CA GLY A 371 7.54 9.18 -7.14
C GLY A 371 6.59 9.91 -6.19
N SER A 372 7.11 10.97 -5.58
CA SER A 372 6.36 12.01 -4.86
C SER A 372 7.08 13.34 -5.05
N GLU A 373 6.36 14.46 -5.05
CA GLU A 373 6.99 15.77 -5.27
C GLU A 373 8.03 16.12 -4.19
N LEU A 374 7.82 15.70 -2.93
CA LEU A 374 8.78 15.82 -1.84
C LEU A 374 9.25 14.42 -1.40
N ASN A 375 9.20 14.10 -0.11
CA ASN A 375 9.62 12.81 0.41
C ASN A 375 8.64 11.71 0.02
N ASN A 376 9.12 10.49 -0.20
CA ASN A 376 8.23 9.34 -0.28
C ASN A 376 7.61 9.08 1.10
N ILE A 377 8.42 8.90 2.14
CA ILE A 377 7.94 8.65 3.51
C ILE A 377 8.47 9.72 4.46
N VAL A 378 7.56 10.32 5.23
CA VAL A 378 7.92 11.14 6.39
C VAL A 378 7.32 10.53 7.64
N LEU A 379 8.21 10.24 8.60
CA LEU A 379 7.87 9.78 9.92
C LEU A 379 8.19 10.92 10.91
N GLY A 380 7.17 11.40 11.61
CA GLY A 380 7.28 12.33 12.72
C GLY A 380 7.26 13.80 12.29
N GLY A 381 7.55 14.68 13.23
CA GLY A 381 7.29 16.11 13.17
C GLY A 381 5.93 16.45 13.77
N SER A 382 5.79 17.69 14.22
CA SER A 382 4.55 18.20 14.82
C SER A 382 4.45 19.72 14.70
N ASP A 383 3.25 20.23 14.46
CA ASP A 383 2.97 21.68 14.52
C ASP A 383 3.15 22.26 15.93
N GLY A 384 2.98 21.41 16.96
CA GLY A 384 3.16 21.75 18.38
C GLY A 384 4.58 21.57 18.90
N ALA A 385 5.53 21.15 18.06
CA ALA A 385 6.93 20.83 18.41
C ALA A 385 7.10 19.75 19.50
N THR A 386 6.10 18.90 19.71
CA THR A 386 6.16 17.70 20.54
C THR A 386 6.34 16.47 19.63
N PRO A 387 7.41 15.67 19.83
CA PRO A 387 7.56 14.41 19.14
C PRO A 387 6.37 13.47 19.37
N VAL A 388 5.91 12.78 18.32
CA VAL A 388 4.70 11.92 18.38
C VAL A 388 4.97 10.45 18.08
N LEU A 389 6.16 10.14 17.55
CA LEU A 389 6.47 8.80 17.08
C LEU A 389 6.98 7.90 18.20
N GLY A 390 6.22 6.86 18.47
CA GLY A 390 6.66 5.66 19.18
C GLY A 390 7.42 4.71 18.28
N THR A 391 7.15 3.41 18.43
CA THR A 391 7.79 2.35 17.64
C THR A 391 7.26 2.33 16.20
N VAL A 392 8.16 2.28 15.22
CA VAL A 392 7.84 2.20 13.79
C VAL A 392 8.71 1.14 13.12
N HIS A 393 8.11 0.29 12.31
CA HIS A 393 8.80 -0.70 11.48
C HIS A 393 8.64 -0.35 10.00
N VAL A 394 9.75 -0.25 9.28
CA VAL A 394 9.79 -0.03 7.83
C VAL A 394 10.56 -1.18 7.22
N PHE A 395 9.89 -2.14 6.57
CA PHE A 395 10.58 -3.32 6.05
C PHE A 395 10.09 -3.85 4.72
N ASN A 396 10.98 -4.52 3.97
CA ASN A 396 10.69 -5.07 2.64
C ASN A 396 10.11 -4.04 1.64
N ASN A 397 10.23 -2.74 1.87
CA ASN A 397 9.69 -1.75 0.93
C ASN A 397 10.67 -1.53 -0.23
N VAL A 398 10.11 -1.17 -1.38
CA VAL A 398 10.85 -0.63 -2.52
C VAL A 398 10.46 0.84 -2.64
N ILE A 399 11.39 1.74 -2.35
CA ILE A 399 11.20 3.19 -2.24
C ILE A 399 12.06 3.90 -3.29
N VAL A 400 11.43 4.54 -4.26
CA VAL A 400 12.09 4.98 -5.50
C VAL A 400 11.74 6.43 -5.83
N GLY A 401 12.74 7.21 -6.26
CA GLY A 401 12.52 8.40 -7.07
C GLY A 401 11.71 9.54 -6.44
N SER A 402 11.89 9.84 -5.15
CA SER A 402 11.28 11.03 -4.52
C SER A 402 11.98 12.34 -4.91
N GLY A 403 11.26 13.47 -4.83
CA GLY A 403 11.84 14.81 -5.00
C GLY A 403 12.75 15.23 -3.84
N ASP A 404 12.38 14.89 -2.61
CA ASP A 404 13.26 15.03 -1.44
C ASP A 404 13.71 13.63 -0.98
N SER A 405 14.10 13.47 0.29
CA SER A 405 14.63 12.20 0.77
C SER A 405 13.61 11.06 0.68
N GLY A 406 14.07 9.85 0.40
CA GLY A 406 13.19 8.68 0.26
C GLY A 406 12.44 8.38 1.54
N LEU A 407 13.20 8.15 2.61
CA LEU A 407 12.67 7.99 3.97
C LEU A 407 13.23 9.10 4.86
N ARG A 408 12.35 9.91 5.45
CA ARG A 408 12.71 10.95 6.41
C ARG A 408 12.15 10.62 7.79
N ILE A 409 13.03 10.59 8.78
CA ILE A 409 12.74 10.37 10.20
C ILE A 409 13.00 11.70 10.91
N ASN A 410 11.95 12.34 11.41
CA ASN A 410 12.03 13.69 11.96
C ASN A 410 12.52 13.70 13.41
N ASP A 411 11.83 13.01 14.31
CA ASP A 411 12.03 13.11 15.75
C ASP A 411 11.40 11.93 16.53
N PRO A 412 11.94 10.70 16.42
CA PRO A 412 11.35 9.56 17.09
C PRO A 412 11.58 9.55 18.61
N GLU A 413 10.51 9.35 19.37
CA GLU A 413 10.54 9.03 20.80
C GLU A 413 10.63 7.53 21.06
N GLY A 414 10.14 6.69 20.14
CA GLY A 414 10.31 5.25 20.13
C GLY A 414 11.43 4.79 19.21
N ALA A 415 11.46 3.49 18.91
CA ALA A 415 12.44 2.90 17.99
C ALA A 415 11.91 2.95 16.54
N VAL A 416 12.74 3.38 15.61
CA VAL A 416 12.47 3.24 14.17
C VAL A 416 13.39 2.16 13.61
N ILE A 417 12.80 1.07 13.15
CA ILE A 417 13.51 -0.13 12.69
C ILE A 417 13.30 -0.23 11.18
N VAL A 418 14.39 -0.08 10.43
CA VAL A 418 14.40 -0.05 8.96
C VAL A 418 15.18 -1.27 8.47
N GLU A 419 14.48 -2.29 8.00
CA GLU A 419 15.08 -3.59 7.67
C GLU A 419 14.70 -4.07 6.27
N ASN A 420 15.66 -4.61 5.52
CA ASN A 420 15.37 -5.27 4.24
C ASN A 420 14.67 -4.38 3.19
N ASN A 421 14.95 -3.07 3.15
CA ASN A 421 14.36 -2.18 2.14
C ASN A 421 15.28 -1.98 0.93
N VAL A 422 14.72 -1.56 -0.20
CA VAL A 422 15.46 -0.96 -1.32
C VAL A 422 15.09 0.50 -1.40
N LEU A 423 16.08 1.39 -1.26
CA LEU A 423 15.95 2.82 -1.47
C LEU A 423 16.81 3.19 -2.67
N TYR A 424 16.15 3.58 -3.77
CA TYR A 424 16.79 3.77 -5.07
C TYR A 424 16.49 5.15 -5.65
N ASP A 425 17.55 5.91 -5.91
CA ASP A 425 17.51 7.18 -6.64
C ASP A 425 16.52 8.20 -6.05
N ASN A 426 16.42 8.24 -4.73
CA ASN A 426 15.61 9.22 -4.02
C ASN A 426 16.39 10.55 -3.85
N GLY A 427 15.70 11.68 -3.99
CA GLY A 427 16.28 13.01 -3.77
C GLY A 427 16.65 13.76 -5.05
N SER A 428 15.75 13.78 -6.04
CA SER A 428 15.88 14.62 -7.25
C SER A 428 15.38 16.04 -6.97
N PRO A 429 16.16 17.13 -7.19
CA PRO A 429 15.97 18.46 -6.59
C PRO A 429 14.52 18.86 -6.22
N GLY A 430 14.09 18.46 -5.02
CA GLY A 430 12.85 18.90 -4.38
C GLY A 430 13.01 20.25 -3.67
N LEU A 431 11.99 20.65 -2.91
CA LEU A 431 11.95 21.97 -2.28
C LEU A 431 12.97 22.15 -1.15
N SER A 432 13.22 21.11 -0.34
CA SER A 432 14.10 21.23 0.83
C SER A 432 15.57 21.05 0.49
N GLY A 433 15.88 20.52 -0.69
CA GLY A 433 17.25 20.22 -1.11
C GLY A 433 17.86 19.01 -0.38
N ALA A 434 17.08 18.27 0.40
CA ALA A 434 17.51 17.09 1.14
C ALA A 434 17.59 15.86 0.20
N ARG A 435 18.71 15.71 -0.49
CA ARG A 435 18.95 14.68 -1.52
C ARG A 435 19.52 13.39 -0.94
N ALA A 436 18.72 12.64 -0.20
CA ALA A 436 19.18 11.42 0.47
C ALA A 436 18.25 10.23 0.31
N GLN A 437 18.81 9.01 0.31
CA GLN A 437 17.99 7.81 0.41
C GLN A 437 17.29 7.77 1.78
N LEU A 438 18.04 7.99 2.86
CA LEU A 438 17.54 8.04 4.23
C LEU A 438 18.00 9.34 4.92
N HIS A 439 17.07 10.05 5.54
CA HIS A 439 17.33 11.26 6.31
C HIS A 439 16.87 11.08 7.76
N VAL A 440 17.79 11.20 8.72
CA VAL A 440 17.47 11.33 10.16
C VAL A 440 17.71 12.77 10.57
N GLU A 441 16.64 13.54 10.78
CA GLU A 441 16.72 14.97 11.13
C GLU A 441 17.11 15.13 12.61
N ARG A 442 16.37 14.49 13.52
CA ARG A 442 16.62 14.47 14.97
C ARG A 442 16.34 13.07 15.49
N ALA A 443 17.17 12.58 16.41
CA ALA A 443 16.94 11.30 17.09
C ALA A 443 17.86 11.15 18.31
N GLY A 444 17.35 10.54 19.38
CA GLY A 444 18.17 10.12 20.52
C GLY A 444 19.09 8.94 20.18
N THR A 445 20.08 8.66 21.03
CA THR A 445 21.01 7.54 20.88
C THR A 445 20.28 6.19 20.70
N GLY A 446 20.67 5.42 19.68
CA GLY A 446 20.15 4.08 19.41
C GLY A 446 18.67 4.00 19.01
N ARG A 447 18.05 5.12 18.64
CA ARG A 447 16.62 5.16 18.27
C ARG A 447 16.35 4.64 16.87
N VAL A 448 17.34 4.69 15.97
CA VAL A 448 17.20 4.23 14.58
C VAL A 448 18.05 2.98 14.39
N THR A 449 17.43 1.89 13.96
CA THR A 449 18.11 0.65 13.59
C THR A 449 18.01 0.43 12.09
N LEU A 450 19.14 0.18 11.44
CA LEU A 450 19.22 -0.10 10.00
C LEU A 450 19.86 -1.48 9.79
N ARG A 451 19.19 -2.38 9.08
CA ARG A 451 19.79 -3.67 8.70
C ARG A 451 19.36 -4.13 7.33
N ASN A 452 20.27 -4.75 6.59
CA ASN A 452 19.96 -5.43 5.33
C ASN A 452 19.28 -4.51 4.29
N ASN A 453 19.50 -3.20 4.30
CA ASN A 453 18.91 -2.29 3.32
C ASN A 453 19.85 -2.12 2.12
N ILE A 454 19.30 -1.94 0.92
CA ILE A 454 20.05 -1.44 -0.23
C ILE A 454 19.78 0.05 -0.40
N LEU A 455 20.81 0.88 -0.37
CA LEU A 455 20.75 2.32 -0.62
C LEU A 455 21.56 2.64 -1.88
N TYR A 456 20.86 2.80 -3.00
CA TYR A 456 21.44 3.21 -4.27
C TYR A 456 21.22 4.71 -4.46
N ALA A 457 22.30 5.48 -4.53
CA ALA A 457 22.25 6.93 -4.66
C ALA A 457 22.98 7.38 -5.93
N GLY A 458 22.36 8.31 -6.67
CA GLY A 458 22.99 9.01 -7.78
C GLY A 458 24.17 9.89 -7.32
N SER A 459 24.96 10.37 -8.29
CA SER A 459 26.21 11.10 -8.01
C SER A 459 26.05 12.43 -7.26
N ASP A 460 24.84 13.01 -7.25
CA ASP A 460 24.49 14.26 -6.57
C ASP A 460 23.52 14.06 -5.39
N GLN A 461 23.38 12.80 -4.96
CA GLN A 461 22.61 12.35 -3.81
C GLN A 461 23.54 11.75 -2.75
N SER A 462 23.00 11.53 -1.55
CA SER A 462 23.67 10.84 -0.45
C SER A 462 22.92 9.57 -0.06
N TYR A 463 23.62 8.59 0.52
CA TYR A 463 22.94 7.46 1.18
C TYR A 463 22.18 7.95 2.42
N PHE A 464 22.88 8.72 3.24
CA PHE A 464 22.39 9.20 4.53
C PHE A 464 22.54 10.72 4.62
N LEU A 465 21.51 11.38 5.10
CA LEU A 465 21.58 12.74 5.61
C LEU A 465 21.29 12.68 7.11
N ILE A 466 22.22 13.14 7.92
CA ILE A 466 22.11 13.12 9.37
C ILE A 466 22.11 14.57 9.87
N GLY A 467 20.97 15.00 10.42
CA GLY A 467 20.80 16.35 10.95
C GLY A 467 21.69 16.59 12.17
N THR A 468 22.02 17.85 12.45
CA THR A 468 23.00 18.20 13.50
C THR A 468 22.55 17.82 14.92
N GLU A 469 21.25 17.62 15.11
CA GLU A 469 20.64 17.18 16.36
C GLU A 469 20.47 15.65 16.45
N ALA A 470 20.70 14.94 15.35
CA ALA A 470 20.92 13.50 15.33
C ALA A 470 22.43 13.23 15.26
N GLY A 471 23.08 12.85 16.36
CA GLY A 471 24.46 12.35 16.27
C GLY A 471 24.51 11.00 15.54
N PRO A 472 25.64 10.56 14.97
CA PRO A 472 25.79 9.20 14.44
C PRO A 472 25.41 8.09 15.46
N SER A 473 25.55 8.37 16.76
CA SER A 473 25.11 7.49 17.83
C SER A 473 23.59 7.25 17.89
N ALA A 474 22.79 8.05 17.19
CA ALA A 474 21.36 7.82 17.03
C ALA A 474 21.06 6.57 16.19
N ILE A 475 22.03 6.14 15.37
CA ILE A 475 21.90 5.04 14.43
C ILE A 475 22.69 3.83 14.91
N SER A 476 22.07 2.66 14.84
CA SER A 476 22.69 1.35 14.95
C SER A 476 22.49 0.64 13.61
N ALA A 477 23.55 0.55 12.79
CA ALA A 477 23.47 -0.01 11.46
C ALA A 477 24.37 -1.24 11.29
N SER A 478 23.88 -2.22 10.53
CA SER A 478 24.71 -3.35 10.13
C SER A 478 24.21 -4.02 8.85
N HIS A 479 25.12 -4.49 8.01
CA HIS A 479 24.84 -5.26 6.81
C HIS A 479 23.93 -4.51 5.81
N ASP A 480 24.00 -3.18 5.75
CA ASP A 480 23.42 -2.47 4.62
C ASP A 480 24.39 -2.53 3.41
N LEU A 481 23.83 -2.36 2.22
CA LEU A 481 24.58 -2.21 0.99
C LEU A 481 24.37 -0.80 0.45
N VAL A 482 25.46 -0.12 0.14
CA VAL A 482 25.45 1.22 -0.44
C VAL A 482 26.11 1.22 -1.82
N PHE A 483 25.60 2.03 -2.76
CA PHE A 483 26.22 2.17 -4.07
C PHE A 483 25.93 3.50 -4.78
N GLY A 484 26.95 4.09 -5.40
CA GLY A 484 26.84 5.25 -6.29
C GLY A 484 27.24 6.62 -5.69
N ALA A 485 27.25 6.76 -4.35
CA ALA A 485 27.56 8.01 -3.64
C ALA A 485 28.73 7.90 -2.63
N GLY A 486 29.72 7.04 -2.92
CA GLY A 486 30.95 6.94 -2.14
C GLY A 486 31.05 5.67 -1.28
N GLY A 487 31.85 5.75 -0.20
CA GLY A 487 32.20 4.64 0.69
C GLY A 487 31.09 4.23 1.66
N CYS A 488 31.23 3.04 2.25
CA CYS A 488 30.47 2.66 3.44
C CYS A 488 30.68 3.67 4.58
N PRO A 489 29.64 4.05 5.32
CA PRO A 489 29.80 4.78 6.57
C PRO A 489 30.58 3.96 7.60
N GLU A 490 31.42 4.60 8.41
CA GLU A 490 32.22 3.90 9.44
C GLU A 490 31.35 3.27 10.54
N TRP A 491 30.14 3.79 10.76
CA TRP A 491 29.20 3.34 11.78
C TRP A 491 28.29 2.19 11.32
N ASP A 492 28.36 1.78 10.06
CA ASP A 492 27.62 0.62 9.54
C ASP A 492 28.51 -0.62 9.52
N VAL A 493 28.22 -1.54 10.44
CA VAL A 493 29.04 -2.73 10.67
C VAL A 493 28.76 -3.76 9.57
N ALA A 494 29.81 -4.26 8.92
CA ALA A 494 29.71 -5.20 7.80
C ALA A 494 28.97 -4.64 6.57
N CYS A 495 28.99 -3.31 6.40
CA CYS A 495 28.50 -2.66 5.19
C CYS A 495 29.16 -3.20 3.92
N VAL A 496 28.36 -3.35 2.86
CA VAL A 496 28.82 -3.71 1.52
C VAL A 496 28.77 -2.47 0.62
N ASN A 497 29.89 -2.12 -0.02
CA ASN A 497 29.92 -1.05 -1.03
C ASN A 497 30.19 -1.63 -2.42
N ALA A 498 29.12 -2.00 -3.12
CA ALA A 498 29.19 -2.59 -4.45
C ALA A 498 27.83 -2.50 -5.16
N ASP A 499 27.83 -2.60 -6.50
CA ASP A 499 26.60 -2.61 -7.30
C ASP A 499 25.72 -3.81 -6.88
N PRO A 500 24.44 -3.60 -6.49
CA PRO A 500 23.53 -4.69 -6.12
C PRO A 500 23.15 -5.61 -7.30
N LEU A 501 23.48 -5.25 -8.55
CA LEU A 501 23.19 -6.02 -9.76
C LEU A 501 21.69 -6.34 -9.91
N PHE A 502 20.84 -5.30 -9.86
CA PHE A 502 19.40 -5.45 -10.09
C PHE A 502 19.06 -5.99 -11.47
N ALA A 503 17.93 -6.69 -11.57
CA ALA A 503 17.44 -7.29 -12.81
C ALA A 503 17.11 -6.24 -13.86
N ASP A 504 16.34 -5.20 -13.52
CA ASP A 504 16.03 -4.06 -14.38
C ASP A 504 15.43 -2.92 -13.53
N ALA A 505 16.29 -2.10 -12.91
CA ALA A 505 15.86 -1.04 -12.00
C ALA A 505 14.99 0.04 -12.68
N ASP A 506 15.25 0.35 -13.96
CA ASP A 506 14.46 1.33 -14.73
C ASP A 506 13.01 0.85 -14.96
N ALA A 507 12.80 -0.47 -14.96
CA ALA A 507 11.49 -1.11 -15.01
C ALA A 507 10.92 -1.48 -13.63
N LEU A 508 11.52 -0.95 -12.54
CA LEU A 508 11.20 -1.25 -11.15
C LEU A 508 11.35 -2.75 -10.77
N ASP A 509 12.22 -3.48 -11.46
CA ASP A 509 12.56 -4.86 -11.17
C ASP A 509 13.86 -4.96 -10.35
N PHE A 510 13.68 -4.90 -9.03
CA PHE A 510 14.77 -4.93 -8.04
C PHE A 510 15.19 -6.34 -7.61
N ARG A 511 14.82 -7.38 -8.36
CA ARG A 511 15.34 -8.73 -8.11
C ARG A 511 16.86 -8.73 -8.32
N LEU A 512 17.59 -9.39 -7.43
CA LEU A 512 19.04 -9.53 -7.55
C LEU A 512 19.40 -10.50 -8.69
N ARG A 513 20.39 -10.16 -9.52
CA ARG A 513 20.98 -11.08 -10.52
C ARG A 513 22.00 -12.03 -9.87
N ALA A 514 22.34 -13.11 -10.57
CA ALA A 514 23.38 -14.03 -10.10
C ALA A 514 24.73 -13.30 -9.95
N GLY A 515 25.42 -13.55 -8.84
CA GLY A 515 26.70 -12.89 -8.51
C GLY A 515 26.54 -11.51 -7.85
N SER A 516 25.32 -11.10 -7.52
CA SER A 516 25.10 -9.90 -6.70
C SER A 516 25.81 -10.02 -5.36
N PRO A 517 26.51 -8.96 -4.90
CA PRO A 517 27.16 -8.92 -3.59
C PRO A 517 26.15 -8.82 -2.44
N ALA A 518 24.86 -8.60 -2.73
CA ALA A 518 23.79 -8.60 -1.74
C ALA A 518 23.35 -10.03 -1.35
N ILE A 519 23.68 -11.04 -2.16
CA ILE A 519 23.23 -12.42 -1.92
C ILE A 519 23.99 -13.03 -0.75
N ASP A 520 23.26 -13.63 0.20
CA ASP A 520 23.81 -14.27 1.41
C ASP A 520 24.73 -13.35 2.24
N ALA A 521 24.55 -12.03 2.15
CA ALA A 521 25.40 -11.03 2.78
C ALA A 521 24.73 -10.31 3.96
N GLY A 522 23.46 -10.57 4.20
CA GLY A 522 22.67 -9.99 5.29
C GLY A 522 22.78 -10.75 6.61
N VAL A 523 22.16 -10.16 7.63
CA VAL A 523 22.01 -10.74 8.98
C VAL A 523 20.56 -11.19 9.21
N ALA A 524 20.35 -12.23 10.02
CA ALA A 524 19.00 -12.64 10.40
C ALA A 524 18.27 -11.55 11.19
N THR A 525 16.98 -11.35 10.86
CA THR A 525 16.04 -10.44 11.55
C THR A 525 14.74 -11.19 11.85
N GLU A 526 13.77 -10.52 12.48
CA GLU A 526 12.43 -11.08 12.74
C GLU A 526 11.55 -11.13 11.47
N ILE A 527 12.06 -10.66 10.33
CA ILE A 527 11.35 -10.68 9.04
C ILE A 527 11.66 -11.98 8.31
N HIS A 528 10.71 -12.92 8.31
CA HIS A 528 10.93 -14.27 7.78
C HIS A 528 10.52 -14.45 6.31
N HIS A 529 9.94 -13.43 5.68
CA HIS A 529 9.55 -13.48 4.28
C HIS A 529 9.98 -12.20 3.56
N ASP A 530 10.24 -12.29 2.26
CA ASP A 530 10.60 -11.15 1.41
C ASP A 530 9.36 -10.45 0.80
N TYR A 531 9.61 -9.43 0.00
CA TYR A 531 8.62 -8.63 -0.73
C TYR A 531 7.61 -9.45 -1.56
N VAL A 532 8.02 -10.60 -2.10
CA VAL A 532 7.17 -11.51 -2.89
C VAL A 532 6.80 -12.78 -2.11
N GLY A 533 7.00 -12.78 -0.79
CA GLY A 533 6.68 -13.85 0.14
C GLY A 533 7.57 -15.10 0.08
N ASN A 534 8.79 -15.01 -0.49
CA ASN A 534 9.78 -16.08 -0.34
C ASN A 534 10.21 -16.17 1.12
N ALA A 535 10.49 -17.37 1.64
CA ALA A 535 11.08 -17.52 2.97
C ALA A 535 12.51 -16.99 3.02
N ARG A 536 12.89 -16.41 4.17
CA ARG A 536 14.26 -15.97 4.49
C ARG A 536 14.91 -16.89 5.54
N PRO A 537 16.18 -17.29 5.39
CA PRO A 537 16.98 -17.18 4.16
C PRO A 537 16.60 -18.26 3.15
N ARG A 538 16.89 -18.05 1.85
CA ARG A 538 16.88 -19.12 0.84
C ARG A 538 18.25 -19.81 0.70
N GLY A 539 19.33 -19.09 0.98
CA GLY A 539 20.71 -19.56 0.92
C GLY A 539 21.33 -19.77 2.30
N ALA A 540 22.59 -19.39 2.43
CA ALA A 540 23.36 -19.48 3.67
C ALA A 540 23.01 -18.37 4.68
N ALA A 541 22.57 -17.20 4.20
CA ALA A 541 22.16 -16.07 5.03
C ALA A 541 21.04 -15.28 4.33
N TYR A 542 20.58 -14.19 4.95
CA TYR A 542 19.60 -13.32 4.32
C TYR A 542 20.26 -12.60 3.14
N ASP A 543 19.51 -12.37 2.07
CA ASP A 543 19.89 -11.39 1.05
C ASP A 543 19.65 -9.97 1.59
N ILE A 544 20.61 -9.07 1.35
CA ILE A 544 20.43 -7.63 1.60
C ILE A 544 19.39 -7.09 0.61
N GLY A 545 18.43 -6.33 1.09
CA GLY A 545 17.33 -5.73 0.32
C GLY A 545 16.00 -6.46 0.47
N ALA A 546 15.02 -6.01 -0.32
CA ALA A 546 13.62 -6.40 -0.18
C ALA A 546 13.26 -7.77 -0.77
N ILE A 547 14.07 -8.32 -1.66
CA ILE A 547 13.75 -9.54 -2.42
C ILE A 547 14.88 -10.57 -2.28
N GLU A 548 14.52 -11.79 -1.87
CA GLU A 548 15.40 -12.97 -1.82
C GLU A 548 15.56 -13.65 -3.17
N ARG A 549 16.75 -14.17 -3.44
CA ARG A 549 17.07 -14.85 -4.70
C ARG A 549 16.82 -16.37 -4.70
#